data_AF-A0A9X7DKP9-F1
#
_entry.id   AF-A0A9X7DKP9-F1
#
_cell.length_a   1.000
_cell.length_b   1.000
_cell.length_c   1.000
_cell.angle_alpha   90.00
_cell.angle_beta   90.00
_cell.angle_gamma   90.00
#
_symmetry.space_group_name_H-M   'P 1'
#
loop_
_entity.id
_entity.type
_entity.pdbx_description
1 polymer ?
#
loop_
_entity_poly.entity_id
_entity_poly.type
_entity_poly.pdbx_seq_one_letter_code
_entity_poly.pdbx_strand_id
1 'polypeptide(L)'
;MMLRVIFFYFISIVGMGLIIFLYILFFLPTLDTKIKIDKNEISKKLNSNQTILIPTEFEVKNVYLIDDGLLSPHIEVHLSNEINISIHSSNYLDYEGEKNVRTKILNSLKVREYQTKDRRVIYIFKDGQLNYFYEFYETFRRSIDEYLLKKVGLNNKNQGFNPWLKLLS
;
A
#
# COMPACT_ATOMS: atom_id res chain seq x y z
N MET A 1 34.28 -27.55 43.12
CA MET A 1 32.92 -26.96 43.09
C MET A 1 32.87 -25.73 42.19
N MET A 2 33.76 -24.75 42.38
CA MET A 2 33.84 -23.51 41.61
C MET A 2 34.01 -23.70 40.09
N LEU A 3 34.82 -24.67 39.63
CA LEU A 3 35.02 -24.96 38.20
C LEU A 3 33.75 -25.45 37.49
N ARG A 4 32.91 -26.23 38.18
CA ARG A 4 31.62 -26.70 37.64
C ARG A 4 30.64 -25.54 37.51
N VAL A 5 30.62 -24.62 38.48
CA VAL A 5 29.76 -23.43 38.46
C VAL A 5 30.13 -22.53 37.27
N ILE A 6 31.44 -22.32 37.03
CA ILE A 6 31.93 -21.56 35.87
C ILE A 6 31.53 -22.24 34.56
N PHE A 7 31.65 -23.56 34.47
CA PHE A 7 31.26 -24.33 33.28
C PHE A 7 29.76 -24.23 32.96
N PHE A 8 28.89 -24.39 33.97
CA PHE A 8 27.44 -24.22 33.78
C PHE A 8 27.06 -22.77 33.40
N TYR A 9 27.78 -21.78 33.93
CA TYR A 9 27.58 -20.37 33.57
C TYR A 9 27.89 -20.11 32.09
N PHE A 10 29.01 -20.67 31.59
CA PHE A 10 29.37 -20.59 30.17
C PHE A 10 28.33 -21.26 29.26
N ILE A 11 27.88 -22.47 29.61
CA ILE A 11 26.84 -23.18 28.85
C ILE A 11 25.54 -22.38 28.82
N SER A 12 25.16 -21.75 29.94
CA SER A 12 23.95 -20.94 30.01
C SER A 12 24.02 -19.70 29.12
N ILE A 13 25.18 -19.04 29.03
CA ILE A 13 25.38 -17.88 28.14
C ILE A 13 25.32 -18.30 26.68
N VAL A 14 26.02 -19.39 26.32
CA VAL A 14 26.01 -19.90 24.94
C VAL A 14 24.61 -20.37 24.54
N GLY A 15 23.90 -21.04 25.45
CA GLY A 15 22.52 -21.48 25.24
C GLY A 15 21.56 -20.31 25.02
N MET A 16 21.63 -19.27 25.88
CA MET A 16 20.84 -18.05 25.69
C MET A 16 21.17 -17.35 24.36
N GLY A 17 22.45 -17.25 24.01
CA GLY A 17 22.88 -16.67 22.75
C GLY A 17 22.36 -17.43 21.54
N LEU A 18 22.36 -18.76 21.59
CA LEU A 18 21.81 -19.61 20.54
C LEU A 18 20.30 -19.43 20.37
N ILE A 19 19.56 -19.33 21.48
CA ILE A 19 18.11 -19.08 21.47
C ILE A 19 17.81 -17.71 20.85
N ILE A 20 18.54 -16.66 21.24
CA ILE A 20 18.40 -15.32 20.65
C ILE A 20 18.74 -15.34 19.16
N PHE A 21 19.81 -16.03 18.77
CA PHE A 21 20.20 -16.15 17.36
C PHE A 21 19.14 -16.87 16.52
N LEU A 22 18.62 -17.99 17.01
CA LEU A 22 17.53 -18.72 16.35
C LEU A 22 16.25 -17.87 16.30
N TYR A 23 15.95 -17.14 17.36
CA TYR A 23 14.83 -16.21 17.37
C TYR A 23 14.99 -15.13 16.29
N ILE A 24 16.18 -14.55 16.14
CA ILE A 24 16.46 -13.58 15.08
C ILE A 24 16.38 -14.23 13.69
N LEU A 25 16.94 -15.43 13.51
CA LEU A 25 16.96 -16.08 12.20
C LEU A 25 15.56 -16.50 11.71
N PHE A 26 14.69 -16.92 12.62
CA PHE A 26 13.38 -17.50 12.28
C PHE A 26 12.19 -16.57 12.54
N PHE A 27 12.31 -15.62 13.46
CA PHE A 27 11.20 -14.76 13.88
C PHE A 27 11.44 -13.27 13.65
N LEU A 28 12.65 -12.80 13.32
CA LEU A 28 12.72 -11.46 12.74
C LEU A 28 12.16 -11.51 11.32
N PRO A 29 11.31 -10.54 10.94
CA PRO A 29 10.83 -10.46 9.58
C PRO A 29 12.01 -10.37 8.61
N THR A 30 11.94 -11.18 7.56
CA THR A 30 12.84 -11.06 6.42
C THR A 30 12.81 -9.62 5.92
N LEU A 31 13.99 -9.09 5.57
CA LEU A 31 14.15 -7.77 4.96
C LEU A 31 13.08 -7.59 3.86
N ASP A 32 12.28 -6.52 3.93
CA ASP A 32 11.20 -6.22 2.98
C ASP A 32 11.66 -6.51 1.56
N THR A 33 11.03 -7.49 0.91
CA THR A 33 11.43 -7.90 -0.42
C THR A 33 10.84 -6.90 -1.42
N LYS A 34 11.66 -5.93 -1.82
CA LYS A 34 11.29 -4.90 -2.81
C LYS A 34 11.71 -5.32 -4.21
N ILE A 35 10.75 -5.81 -5.01
CA ILE A 35 10.97 -6.27 -6.38
C ILE A 35 10.48 -5.21 -7.34
N LYS A 36 11.36 -4.69 -8.20
CA LYS A 36 10.95 -3.80 -9.29
C LYS A 36 10.16 -4.59 -10.34
N ILE A 37 8.98 -4.09 -10.70
CA ILE A 37 8.10 -4.71 -11.70
C ILE A 37 7.74 -3.70 -12.79
N ASP A 38 7.23 -4.18 -13.92
CA ASP A 38 6.68 -3.31 -14.96
C ASP A 38 5.27 -2.81 -14.57
N LYS A 39 4.90 -1.62 -15.06
CA LYS A 39 3.56 -1.05 -14.88
C LYS A 39 2.45 -1.96 -15.40
N ASN A 40 2.69 -2.68 -16.50
CA ASN A 40 1.70 -3.59 -17.08
C ASN A 40 1.46 -4.85 -16.20
N GLU A 41 2.35 -5.16 -15.27
CA GLU A 41 2.22 -6.30 -14.37
C GLU A 41 1.36 -6.00 -13.13
N ILE A 42 1.07 -4.72 -12.86
CA ILE A 42 0.36 -4.27 -11.64
C ILE A 42 -0.95 -5.04 -11.43
N SER A 43 -1.81 -5.10 -12.44
CA SER A 43 -3.12 -5.78 -12.35
C SER A 43 -2.97 -7.28 -12.11
N LYS A 44 -1.99 -7.92 -12.78
CA LYS A 44 -1.69 -9.34 -12.64
C LYS A 44 -1.18 -9.66 -11.23
N LYS A 45 -0.32 -8.82 -10.67
CA LYS A 45 0.24 -8.99 -9.32
C LYS A 45 -0.78 -8.73 -8.21
N LEU A 46 -1.69 -7.78 -8.41
CA LEU A 46 -2.82 -7.54 -7.49
C LEU A 46 -3.99 -8.50 -7.69
N ASN A 47 -3.89 -9.42 -8.67
CA ASN A 47 -4.93 -10.37 -9.05
C ASN A 47 -6.30 -9.69 -9.26
N SER A 48 -6.27 -8.49 -9.85
CA SER A 48 -7.44 -7.61 -9.95
C SER A 48 -7.71 -7.23 -11.39
N ASN A 49 -8.96 -7.46 -11.82
CA ASN A 49 -9.47 -7.04 -13.12
C ASN A 49 -10.05 -5.62 -13.10
N GLN A 50 -10.03 -4.96 -11.94
CA GLN A 50 -10.56 -3.60 -11.81
C GLN A 50 -9.55 -2.56 -12.33
N THR A 51 -10.05 -1.43 -12.82
CA THR A 51 -9.20 -0.32 -13.25
C THR A 51 -8.37 0.20 -12.08
N ILE A 52 -7.05 0.12 -12.19
CA ILE A 52 -6.15 0.63 -11.17
C ILE A 52 -6.14 2.17 -11.22
N LEU A 53 -6.40 2.79 -10.08
CA LEU A 53 -6.43 4.24 -9.96
C LEU A 53 -4.99 4.77 -9.81
N ILE A 54 -4.35 5.13 -10.93
CA ILE A 54 -3.05 5.83 -10.94
C ILE A 54 -3.21 7.08 -11.82
N PRO A 55 -3.00 8.30 -11.30
CA PRO A 55 -3.19 9.52 -12.08
C PRO A 55 -2.31 9.56 -13.32
N THR A 56 -2.95 9.69 -14.49
CA THR A 56 -2.26 9.65 -15.79
C THR A 56 -1.54 10.94 -16.15
N GLU A 57 -1.80 12.02 -15.42
CA GLU A 57 -1.14 13.32 -15.60
C GLU A 57 0.32 13.31 -15.12
N PHE A 58 0.71 12.32 -14.32
CA PHE A 58 2.07 12.17 -13.80
C PHE A 58 2.76 10.96 -14.44
N GLU A 59 4.03 11.14 -14.77
CA GLU A 59 4.86 10.06 -15.32
C GLU A 59 5.16 9.01 -14.25
N VAL A 60 5.03 7.73 -14.59
CA VAL A 60 5.39 6.63 -13.69
C VAL A 60 6.89 6.40 -13.76
N LYS A 61 7.61 6.68 -12.67
CA LYS A 61 9.07 6.51 -12.60
C LYS A 61 9.47 5.08 -12.26
N ASN A 62 8.87 4.52 -11.22
CA ASN A 62 9.16 3.16 -10.77
C ASN A 62 7.91 2.51 -10.19
N VAL A 63 7.86 1.18 -10.30
CA VAL A 63 6.82 0.34 -9.71
C VAL A 63 7.51 -0.79 -8.98
N TYR A 64 7.07 -1.06 -7.75
CA TYR A 64 7.62 -2.11 -6.91
C TYR A 64 6.51 -2.98 -6.34
N LEU A 65 6.76 -4.29 -6.31
CA LEU A 65 6.06 -5.23 -5.46
C LEU A 65 6.80 -5.30 -4.13
N ILE A 66 6.10 -5.03 -3.05
CA ILE A 66 6.60 -5.15 -1.69
C ILE A 66 5.95 -6.38 -1.06
N ASP A 67 6.80 -7.27 -0.55
CA ASP A 67 6.40 -8.41 0.27
C ASP A 67 7.27 -8.41 1.52
N ASP A 68 6.68 -8.01 2.65
CA ASP A 68 7.31 -7.94 3.96
C ASP A 68 7.11 -9.24 4.78
N GLY A 69 6.42 -10.24 4.20
CA GLY A 69 6.11 -11.51 4.84
C GLY A 69 5.18 -11.43 6.06
N LEU A 70 4.73 -10.22 6.44
CA LEU A 70 3.90 -9.94 7.62
C LEU A 70 2.52 -9.42 7.20
N LEU A 71 2.50 -8.49 6.24
CA LEU A 71 1.31 -7.94 5.62
C LEU A 71 1.06 -8.63 4.28
N SER A 72 -0.14 -8.42 3.73
CA SER A 72 -0.42 -8.87 2.36
C SER A 72 0.43 -8.06 1.39
N PRO A 73 1.08 -8.70 0.38
CA PRO A 73 1.89 -8.00 -0.60
C PRO A 73 1.15 -6.82 -1.22
N HIS A 74 1.84 -5.70 -1.39
CA HIS A 74 1.29 -4.48 -1.96
C HIS A 74 2.19 -3.93 -3.05
N ILE A 75 1.63 -3.03 -3.86
CA ILE A 75 2.35 -2.38 -4.93
C ILE A 75 2.60 -0.93 -4.58
N GLU A 76 3.85 -0.49 -4.70
CA GLU A 76 4.24 0.91 -4.61
C GLU A 76 4.51 1.46 -6.00
N VAL A 77 3.82 2.53 -6.37
CA VAL A 77 3.98 3.26 -7.62
C VAL A 77 4.55 4.63 -7.30
N HIS A 78 5.75 4.89 -7.78
CA HIS A 78 6.43 6.18 -7.63
C HIS A 78 6.23 6.97 -8.92
N LEU A 79 5.57 8.12 -8.82
CA LEU A 79 5.33 9.02 -9.93
C LEU A 79 6.34 10.17 -9.95
N SER A 80 6.29 10.99 -10.99
CA SER A 80 6.95 12.29 -11.01
C SER A 80 6.50 13.17 -9.84
N ASN A 81 7.34 14.13 -9.45
CA ASN A 81 7.07 15.09 -8.37
C ASN A 81 6.85 14.49 -6.98
N GLU A 82 7.50 13.35 -6.71
CA GLU A 82 7.49 12.69 -5.39
C GLU A 82 6.09 12.27 -4.92
N ILE A 83 5.20 11.97 -5.87
CA ILE A 83 3.90 11.38 -5.57
C ILE A 83 4.07 9.87 -5.47
N ASN A 84 3.74 9.30 -4.31
CA ASN A 84 3.79 7.87 -4.06
C ASN A 84 2.38 7.32 -3.91
N ILE A 85 2.12 6.17 -4.51
CA ILE A 85 0.84 5.47 -4.42
C ILE A 85 1.09 4.03 -4.00
N SER A 86 0.59 3.64 -2.84
CA SER A 86 0.60 2.25 -2.38
C SER A 86 -0.78 1.63 -2.57
N ILE A 87 -0.83 0.43 -3.14
CA ILE A 87 -2.05 -0.27 -3.53
C ILE A 87 -2.07 -1.64 -2.87
N HIS A 88 -3.05 -1.86 -1.99
CA HIS A 88 -3.16 -3.05 -1.16
C HIS A 88 -4.42 -3.82 -1.54
N SER A 89 -4.30 -5.15 -1.66
CA SER A 89 -5.46 -6.04 -1.85
C SER A 89 -6.13 -6.45 -0.53
N SER A 90 -5.48 -6.19 0.60
CA SER A 90 -6.02 -6.49 1.94
C SER A 90 -7.16 -5.54 2.32
N ASN A 91 -8.00 -5.95 3.28
CA ASN A 91 -9.23 -5.23 3.62
C ASN A 91 -9.05 -3.99 4.49
N TYR A 92 -7.91 -3.81 5.16
CA TYR A 92 -7.71 -2.74 6.13
C TYR A 92 -6.37 -2.04 5.89
N LEU A 93 -6.46 -0.74 5.68
CA LEU A 93 -5.31 0.15 5.66
C LEU A 93 -5.62 1.30 6.60
N ASP A 94 -4.78 1.52 7.59
CA ASP A 94 -4.89 2.65 8.50
C ASP A 94 -3.57 3.36 8.61
N TYR A 95 -3.64 4.64 8.94
CA TYR A 95 -2.46 5.47 9.10
C TYR A 95 -2.34 5.89 10.55
N GLU A 96 -1.27 5.43 11.20
CA GLU A 96 -1.01 5.64 12.63
C GLU A 96 -0.48 7.07 12.95
N GLY A 97 -0.36 7.95 11.95
CA GLY A 97 0.13 9.32 12.15
C GLY A 97 -0.89 10.30 12.77
N GLU A 98 -0.41 11.51 13.10
CA GLU A 98 -1.10 12.51 13.94
C GLU A 98 -2.53 12.92 13.53
N LYS A 99 -3.28 13.35 14.56
CA LYS A 99 -4.64 13.92 14.56
C LYS A 99 -4.78 15.13 13.61
N ASN A 100 -5.37 14.93 12.44
CA ASN A 100 -6.53 15.69 11.95
C ASN A 100 -6.98 15.12 10.60
N VAL A 101 -8.16 14.50 10.63
CA VAL A 101 -8.69 13.66 9.55
C VAL A 101 -9.94 14.33 9.04
N ARG A 102 -9.87 14.93 7.85
CA ARG A 102 -11.12 15.25 7.14
C ARG A 102 -11.46 14.05 6.28
N THR A 103 -12.69 13.58 6.41
CA THR A 103 -13.23 12.66 5.41
C THR A 103 -13.94 13.50 4.37
N LYS A 104 -13.58 13.32 3.11
CA LYS A 104 -14.27 13.93 1.98
C LYS A 104 -14.81 12.85 1.05
N ILE A 105 -15.84 13.21 0.31
CA ILE A 105 -16.43 12.33 -0.70
C ILE A 105 -15.98 12.86 -2.06
N LEU A 106 -15.22 12.07 -2.79
CA LEU A 106 -14.87 12.34 -4.19
C LEU A 106 -15.63 11.33 -5.06
N ASN A 107 -16.72 11.81 -5.70
CA ASN A 107 -17.69 10.97 -6.40
C ASN A 107 -18.29 9.89 -5.47
N SER A 108 -18.03 8.60 -5.69
CA SER A 108 -18.46 7.51 -4.80
C SER A 108 -17.36 7.05 -3.83
N LEU A 109 -16.16 7.65 -3.86
CA LEU A 109 -15.07 7.30 -2.96
C LEU A 109 -15.14 8.10 -1.66
N LYS A 110 -15.13 7.38 -0.54
CA LYS A 110 -14.93 7.97 0.79
C LYS A 110 -13.42 8.08 1.04
N VAL A 111 -12.89 9.28 0.90
CA VAL A 111 -11.46 9.57 1.05
C VAL A 111 -11.19 10.12 2.44
N ARG A 112 -10.37 9.41 3.21
CA ARG A 112 -9.78 9.92 4.45
C ARG A 112 -8.52 10.68 4.09
N GLU A 113 -8.50 11.96 4.41
CA GLU A 113 -7.37 12.84 4.16
C GLU A 113 -6.66 13.19 5.46
N TYR A 114 -5.34 13.08 5.42
CA TYR A 114 -4.43 13.47 6.50
C TYR A 114 -3.41 14.46 5.95
N GLN A 115 -2.88 15.30 6.83
CA GLN A 115 -1.80 16.22 6.49
C GLN A 115 -0.62 15.99 7.44
N THR A 116 0.57 15.80 6.88
CA THR A 116 1.80 15.62 7.63
C THR A 116 2.42 16.96 8.03
N LYS A 117 3.36 16.96 8.98
CA LYS A 117 4.05 18.18 9.45
C LYS A 117 4.84 18.88 8.34
N ASP A 118 5.35 18.12 7.38
CA ASP A 118 6.08 18.60 6.20
C ASP A 118 5.16 19.00 5.04
N ARG A 119 3.84 19.18 5.30
CA ARG A 119 2.82 19.63 4.33
C ARG A 119 2.55 18.65 3.19
N ARG A 120 2.89 17.37 3.35
CA ARG A 120 2.38 16.33 2.48
C ARG A 120 0.95 16.01 2.86
N VAL A 121 0.20 15.59 1.86
CA VAL A 121 -1.18 15.17 1.94
C VAL A 121 -1.21 13.68 1.72
N ILE A 122 -1.92 12.98 2.59
CA ILE A 122 -2.10 11.54 2.53
C ILE A 122 -3.58 11.25 2.29
N TYR A 123 -3.91 10.54 1.21
CA TYR A 123 -5.25 10.04 0.94
C TYR A 123 -5.32 8.54 1.13
N ILE A 124 -6.32 8.12 1.90
CA ILE A 124 -6.63 6.71 2.14
C ILE A 124 -8.07 6.45 1.76
N PHE A 125 -8.28 5.55 0.81
CA PHE A 125 -9.62 5.21 0.35
C PHE A 125 -9.67 3.79 -0.20
N LYS A 126 -10.88 3.24 -0.26
CA LYS A 126 -11.17 1.93 -0.83
C LYS A 126 -11.94 2.10 -2.13
N ASP A 127 -11.54 1.38 -3.17
CA ASP A 127 -12.28 1.23 -4.42
C ASP A 127 -12.36 -0.26 -4.77
N GLY A 128 -13.58 -0.81 -4.75
CA GLY A 128 -13.81 -2.24 -4.90
C GLY A 128 -13.07 -3.07 -3.84
N GLN A 129 -12.15 -3.93 -4.29
CA GLN A 129 -11.35 -4.80 -3.44
C GLN A 129 -9.99 -4.21 -3.06
N LEU A 130 -9.61 -3.06 -3.62
CA LEU A 130 -8.30 -2.46 -3.38
C LEU A 130 -8.40 -1.27 -2.43
N ASN A 131 -7.43 -1.18 -1.53
CA ASN A 131 -7.15 -0.01 -0.72
C ASN A 131 -5.99 0.77 -1.32
N TYR A 132 -6.15 2.09 -1.34
CA TYR A 132 -5.18 3.02 -1.90
C TYR A 132 -4.68 3.95 -0.82
N PHE A 133 -3.36 4.15 -0.83
CA PHE A 133 -2.65 5.13 -0.03
C PHE A 133 -1.90 6.06 -0.98
N TYR A 134 -2.26 7.33 -1.05
CA TYR A 134 -1.55 8.31 -1.86
C TYR A 134 -0.83 9.26 -0.93
N GLU A 135 0.43 9.55 -1.20
CA GLU A 135 1.23 10.57 -0.52
C GLU A 135 1.78 11.54 -1.54
N PHE A 136 1.54 12.84 -1.34
CA PHE A 136 1.94 13.89 -2.28
C PHE A 136 2.01 15.27 -1.63
N TYR A 137 2.66 16.23 -2.26
CA TYR A 137 2.66 17.62 -1.79
C TYR A 137 1.31 18.32 -2.02
N GLU A 138 0.91 19.18 -1.08
CA GLU A 138 -0.33 19.99 -1.12
C GLU A 138 -0.60 20.65 -2.49
N THR A 139 0.44 21.08 -3.22
CA THR A 139 0.34 21.70 -4.54
C THR A 139 -0.35 20.82 -5.59
N PHE A 140 -0.29 19.49 -5.46
CA PHE A 140 -0.89 18.53 -6.38
C PHE A 140 -2.30 18.09 -5.98
N ARG A 141 -2.81 18.57 -4.84
CA ARG A 141 -4.13 18.23 -4.30
C ARG A 141 -5.24 18.38 -5.33
N ARG A 142 -5.28 19.51 -6.04
CA ARG A 142 -6.32 19.79 -7.03
C ARG A 142 -6.28 18.81 -8.21
N SER A 143 -5.10 18.55 -8.78
CA SER A 143 -4.96 17.60 -9.89
C SER A 143 -5.39 16.18 -9.50
N ILE A 144 -5.03 15.74 -8.29
CA ILE A 144 -5.42 14.42 -7.78
C ILE A 144 -6.95 14.35 -7.55
N ASP A 145 -7.54 15.39 -6.98
CA ASP A 145 -9.00 15.47 -6.79
C ASP A 145 -9.74 15.41 -8.12
N GLU A 146 -9.31 16.21 -9.11
CA GLU A 146 -9.89 16.22 -10.46
C GLU A 146 -9.76 14.86 -11.15
N TYR A 147 -8.61 14.19 -11.00
CA TYR A 147 -8.40 12.84 -11.53
C TYR A 147 -9.38 11.82 -10.92
N LEU A 148 -9.47 11.77 -9.59
CA LEU A 148 -10.34 10.83 -8.88
C LEU A 148 -11.81 11.08 -9.19
N LEU A 149 -12.23 12.35 -9.30
CA LEU A 149 -13.60 12.70 -9.69
C LEU A 149 -13.94 12.19 -11.11
N LYS A 150 -13.05 12.38 -12.08
CA LYS A 150 -13.28 11.99 -13.48
C LYS A 150 -13.32 10.47 -13.67
N LYS A 151 -12.35 9.75 -13.09
CA LYS A 151 -12.18 8.31 -13.37
C LYS A 151 -13.22 7.42 -12.69
N VAL A 152 -13.65 7.77 -11.48
CA VAL A 152 -14.69 7.01 -10.80
C VAL A 152 -16.06 7.26 -11.45
N GLY A 153 -16.30 8.46 -11.97
CA GLY A 153 -17.52 8.79 -12.72
C GLY A 153 -17.66 8.00 -14.04
N LEU A 154 -16.54 7.65 -14.68
CA LEU A 154 -16.51 6.79 -15.87
C LEU A 154 -16.73 5.31 -15.53
N ASN A 155 -16.15 4.80 -14.44
CA ASN A 155 -16.35 3.41 -14.00
C ASN A 155 -17.84 3.12 -13.66
N ASN A 156 -18.54 4.05 -13.00
CA ASN A 156 -19.96 3.85 -12.67
C ASN A 156 -20.88 3.83 -13.92
N LYS A 157 -20.53 4.54 -15.00
CA LYS A 157 -21.27 4.47 -16.28
C LYS A 157 -21.08 3.13 -16.99
N ASN A 158 -19.89 2.55 -16.87
CA ASN A 158 -19.55 1.28 -17.52
C ASN A 158 -20.07 0.05 -16.77
N GLN A 159 -20.38 0.16 -15.47
CA GLN A 159 -21.05 -0.91 -14.71
C GLN A 159 -22.54 -1.07 -15.01
N GLY A 160 -23.16 -0.08 -15.69
CA GLY A 160 -24.57 -0.14 -16.13
C GLY A 160 -24.77 -0.69 -17.55
N PHE A 161 -23.71 -0.99 -18.30
CA PHE A 161 -23.81 -1.45 -19.68
C PHE A 161 -23.72 -2.97 -19.74
N ASN A 162 -24.87 -3.65 -19.63
CA ASN A 162 -24.96 -5.06 -19.98
C ASN A 162 -25.21 -5.17 -21.51
N PRO A 163 -24.20 -5.53 -22.33
CA PRO A 163 -24.35 -5.58 -23.79
C PRO A 163 -25.38 -6.61 -24.27
N TRP A 164 -25.84 -7.51 -23.39
CA TRP A 164 -26.88 -8.50 -23.69
C TRP A 164 -28.30 -7.93 -23.73
N LEU A 165 -28.55 -6.73 -23.19
CA LEU A 165 -29.89 -6.12 -23.21
C LEU A 165 -30.23 -5.40 -24.52
N LYS A 166 -29.28 -5.26 -25.45
CA LYS A 166 -29.52 -4.58 -26.75
C LYS A 166 -30.08 -5.50 -27.84
N LEU A 167 -30.23 -6.79 -27.55
CA LEU A 167 -30.71 -7.80 -28.52
C LEU A 167 -32.21 -8.13 -28.37
N LEU A 168 -32.93 -7.43 -27.50
CA LEU A 168 -34.36 -7.64 -27.23
C LEU A 168 -35.23 -6.38 -27.39
N SER A 169 -34.78 -5.38 -28.15
CA SER A 169 -35.62 -4.23 -28.57
C SER A 169 -35.86 -4.25 -30.07
#